data_AF-A0A8T3ZY31-F1
#
_entry.id   AF-A0A8T3ZY31-F1
#
_cell.length_a   1.000
_cell.length_b   1.000
_cell.length_c   1.000
_cell.angle_alpha   90.00
_cell.angle_beta   90.00
_cell.angle_gamma   90.00
#
_symmetry.space_group_name_H-M   'P 1'
#
loop_
_entity.id
_entity.type
_entity.pdbx_description
1 polymer ?
#
loop_
_entity_poly.entity_id
_entity_poly.type
_entity_poly.pdbx_seq_one_letter_code
_entity_poly.pdbx_strand_id
1 'polypeptide(L)'
;MIEDELNHWYKNEKGESCRSGLRIETDDPQLNNGFPRDGLITLRLVNGIGAIGFRLNPDEALRLGTLLLSIAKEQINKKRGLWQRFEE
;
A
#
# COMPACT_ATOMS: atom_id res chain seq x y z
N MET A 1 7.16 -5.19 -13.55
CA MET A 1 6.07 -4.38 -14.13
C MET A 1 5.56 -3.41 -13.07
N ILE A 2 5.06 -2.22 -13.44
CA ILE A 2 4.36 -1.33 -12.49
C ILE A 2 2.87 -1.63 -12.64
N GLU A 3 2.21 -2.00 -11.55
CA GLU A 3 0.77 -2.30 -11.53
C GLU A 3 -0.05 -1.04 -11.27
N ASP A 4 0.34 -0.26 -10.25
CA ASP A 4 -0.39 0.94 -9.83
C ASP A 4 0.51 1.91 -9.04
N GLU A 5 0.06 3.16 -8.90
CA GLU A 5 0.71 4.17 -8.07
C GLU A 5 -0.31 5.09 -7.37
N LEU A 6 -0.43 4.93 -6.05
CA LEU A 6 -1.24 5.80 -5.21
C LEU A 6 -0.45 7.07 -4.85
N ASN A 7 -0.86 8.19 -5.41
CA ASN A 7 -0.27 9.49 -5.10
C ASN A 7 -1.03 10.20 -3.97
N HIS A 8 -0.31 10.62 -2.93
CA HIS A 8 -0.86 11.32 -1.78
C HIS A 8 -0.17 12.68 -1.59
N TRP A 9 -1.01 13.72 -1.50
CA TRP A 9 -0.59 15.09 -1.22
C TRP A 9 -1.03 15.45 0.20
N TYR A 10 -0.11 15.98 1.00
CA TYR A 10 -0.36 16.35 2.38
C TYR A 10 0.45 17.57 2.79
N LYS A 11 0.05 18.23 3.88
CA LYS A 11 0.87 19.25 4.53
C LYS A 11 1.64 18.63 5.68
N ASN A 12 2.94 18.87 5.77
CA ASN A 12 3.74 18.42 6.90
C ASN A 12 3.49 19.30 8.15
N GLU A 13 4.15 18.97 9.26
CA GLU A 13 4.03 19.71 10.53
C GLU A 13 4.47 21.18 10.42
N LYS A 14 5.26 21.54 9.40
CA LYS A 14 5.70 22.90 9.11
C LYS A 14 4.76 23.64 8.15
N GLY A 15 3.67 23.00 7.72
CA GLY A 15 2.69 23.56 6.77
C GLY A 15 3.13 23.50 5.30
N GLU A 16 4.28 22.88 5.01
CA GLU A 16 4.81 22.74 3.65
C GLU A 16 4.04 21.67 2.88
N SER A 17 3.83 21.89 1.59
CA SER A 17 3.14 20.93 0.73
C SER A 17 4.09 19.81 0.32
N CYS A 18 3.74 18.59 0.70
CA CYS A 18 4.50 17.38 0.41
C CYS A 18 3.72 16.45 -0.53
N ARG A 19 4.47 15.64 -1.28
CA ARG A 19 3.94 14.54 -2.08
C ARG A 19 4.64 13.25 -1.69
N SER A 20 3.87 12.18 -1.58
CA SER A 20 4.39 10.82 -1.51
C SER A 20 3.60 9.93 -2.47
N GLY A 21 4.28 8.97 -3.08
CA GLY A 21 3.68 7.95 -3.93
C GLY A 21 3.91 6.57 -3.31
N LEU A 22 2.87 5.75 -3.25
CA LEU A 22 3.01 4.32 -3.00
C LEU A 22 2.85 3.60 -4.34
N ARG A 23 3.95 3.06 -4.86
CA ARG A 23 3.98 2.31 -6.11
C ARG A 23 3.94 0.82 -5.83
N ILE A 24 3.15 0.10 -6.61
CA ILE A 24 3.06 -1.36 -6.58
C ILE A 24 3.70 -1.89 -7.86
N GLU A 25 4.69 -2.74 -7.70
CA GLU A 25 5.43 -3.37 -8.79
C GLU A 25 5.32 -4.89 -8.64
N THR A 26 5.34 -5.60 -9.76
CA THR A 26 5.31 -7.07 -9.81
C THR A 26 6.48 -7.59 -10.62
N ASP A 27 7.06 -8.68 -10.15
CA ASP A 27 8.00 -9.49 -10.92
C ASP A 27 7.35 -10.86 -11.13
N ASP A 28 7.27 -11.30 -12.39
CA ASP A 28 6.66 -12.58 -12.74
C ASP A 28 7.44 -13.76 -12.11
N PRO A 29 6.78 -14.90 -11.84
CA PRO A 29 7.47 -16.14 -11.50
C PRO A 29 8.46 -16.53 -12.60
N GLN A 30 9.64 -17.02 -12.21
CA GLN A 30 10.71 -17.36 -13.16
C GLN A 30 11.29 -18.74 -12.87
N LEU A 31 11.82 -19.38 -13.91
CA LEU A 31 12.66 -20.55 -13.77
C LEU A 31 14.10 -20.09 -13.48
N ASN A 32 14.62 -20.47 -12.32
CA ASN A 32 16.02 -20.25 -11.97
C ASN A 32 16.72 -21.62 -11.89
N ASN A 33 17.63 -21.87 -12.84
CA ASN A 33 18.30 -23.17 -13.02
C ASN A 33 17.32 -24.35 -13.16
N GLY A 34 16.19 -24.14 -13.85
CA GLY A 34 15.15 -25.15 -14.06
C GLY A 34 14.20 -25.34 -12.87
N PHE A 35 14.40 -24.63 -11.76
CA PHE A 35 13.49 -24.66 -10.62
C PHE A 35 12.54 -23.45 -10.63
N PRO A 36 11.24 -23.65 -10.41
CA PRO A 36 10.30 -22.54 -10.31
C PRO A 36 10.59 -21.70 -9.06
N ARG A 37 10.62 -20.38 -9.24
CA ARG A 37 10.67 -19.38 -8.18
C ARG A 37 9.40 -18.55 -8.24
N ASP A 38 8.87 -18.23 -7.07
CA ASP A 38 7.71 -17.37 -6.95
C ASP A 38 7.99 -15.99 -7.55
N GLY A 39 6.94 -15.37 -8.08
CA GLY A 39 6.96 -13.95 -8.40
C GLY A 39 7.08 -13.11 -7.12
N LEU A 40 7.40 -11.83 -7.30
CA LEU A 40 7.51 -10.89 -6.19
C LEU A 40 6.55 -9.73 -6.39
N ILE A 41 6.04 -9.21 -5.28
CA ILE A 41 5.26 -7.97 -5.25
C ILE A 41 6.07 -6.97 -4.45
N THR A 42 6.44 -5.85 -5.08
CA THR A 42 7.19 -4.77 -4.44
C THR A 42 6.28 -3.59 -4.15
N LEU A 43 6.21 -3.20 -2.87
CA LEU A 43 5.58 -1.96 -2.43
C LEU A 43 6.64 -0.90 -2.22
N ARG A 44 6.65 0.15 -3.02
CA ARG A 44 7.66 1.20 -2.99
C ARG A 44 7.05 2.53 -2.56
N LEU A 45 7.46 3.03 -1.41
CA LEU A 45 7.18 4.40 -0.99
C LEU A 45 8.22 5.32 -1.62
N VAL A 46 7.76 6.27 -2.42
CA VAL A 46 8.56 7.30 -3.08
C VAL A 46 8.16 8.66 -2.51
N ASN A 47 9.11 9.44 -2.04
CA ASN A 47 8.88 10.81 -1.59
C ASN A 47 9.98 11.74 -2.12
N GLY A 48 9.95 13.02 -1.73
CA GLY A 48 10.94 14.00 -2.18
C GLY A 48 12.39 13.74 -1.71
N ILE A 49 12.62 12.81 -0.79
CA ILE A 49 13.94 12.52 -0.20
C ILE A 49 14.50 11.19 -0.73
N GLY A 50 13.65 10.24 -1.11
CA GLY A 50 14.10 8.97 -1.67
C GLY A 50 12.97 7.98 -1.92
N ALA A 51 13.36 6.73 -2.22
CA ALA A 51 12.46 5.62 -2.41
C ALA A 51 12.86 4.44 -1.53
N ILE A 52 11.92 3.91 -0.75
CA ILE A 52 12.09 2.72 0.10
C ILE A 52 11.11 1.67 -0.36
N GLY A 53 11.57 0.43 -0.54
CA GLY A 53 10.78 -0.68 -1.05
C GLY A 53 10.70 -1.86 -0.09
N PHE A 54 9.53 -2.47 0.00
CA PHE A 54 9.30 -3.77 0.61
C PHE A 54 9.05 -4.79 -0.50
N ARG A 55 9.83 -5.87 -0.53
CA ARG A 55 9.60 -7.00 -1.44
C ARG A 55 8.88 -8.09 -0.67
N LEU A 56 7.74 -8.51 -1.21
CA LEU A 56 6.86 -9.49 -0.61
C LEU A 56 6.74 -10.67 -1.56
N ASN A 57 6.71 -11.87 -1.00
CA ASN A 57 6.18 -13.02 -1.74
C ASN A 57 4.64 -12.92 -1.86
N PRO A 58 3.99 -13.73 -2.71
CA PRO A 58 2.55 -13.63 -2.94
C PRO A 58 1.70 -13.87 -1.67
N ASP A 59 2.13 -14.76 -0.77
CA ASP A 59 1.42 -15.04 0.49
C ASP A 59 1.52 -13.86 1.48
N GLU A 60 2.70 -13.26 1.63
CA GLU A 60 2.90 -12.04 2.42
C GLU A 60 2.07 -10.87 1.90
N ALA A 61 2.06 -10.68 0.58
CA ALA A 61 1.26 -9.64 -0.06
C ALA A 61 -0.24 -9.87 0.15
N LEU A 62 -0.71 -11.13 0.05
CA LEU A 62 -2.11 -11.49 0.30
C LEU A 62 -2.51 -11.20 1.75
N ARG A 63 -1.66 -11.56 2.72
CA ARG A 63 -1.91 -11.28 4.14
C ARG A 63 -1.99 -9.79 4.40
N LEU A 64 -1.05 -9.01 3.84
CA LEU A 64 -1.04 -7.56 3.98
C LEU A 64 -2.30 -6.93 3.38
N GLY A 65 -2.68 -7.32 2.17
CA GLY A 65 -3.90 -6.82 1.52
C GLY A 65 -5.17 -7.13 2.31
N THR A 66 -5.27 -8.33 2.86
CA THR A 66 -6.40 -8.75 3.71
C THR A 66 -6.48 -7.93 5.00
N LEU A 67 -5.34 -7.69 5.65
CA LEU A 67 -5.25 -6.86 6.84
C LEU A 67 -5.67 -5.42 6.56
N LEU A 68 -5.14 -4.82 5.48
CA LEU A 68 -5.49 -3.46 5.06
C LEU A 68 -6.99 -3.32 4.77
N LEU A 69 -7.58 -4.29 4.06
CA LEU A 69 -9.01 -4.32 3.77
C LEU A 69 -9.85 -4.34 5.06
N SER A 70 -9.46 -5.16 6.04
CA SER A 70 -10.17 -5.30 7.31
C SER A 70 -10.13 -4.00 8.11
N ILE A 71 -8.93 -3.41 8.27
CA ILE A 71 -8.73 -2.13 8.97
C ILE A 71 -9.53 -1.01 8.29
N ALA A 72 -9.49 -0.92 6.96
CA ALA A 72 -10.21 0.12 6.22
C ALA A 72 -11.73 0.05 6.45
N LYS A 73 -12.30 -1.16 6.39
CA LYS A 73 -13.73 -1.39 6.66
C LYS A 73 -14.12 -0.95 8.08
N GLU A 74 -13.29 -1.30 9.07
CA GLU A 74 -13.53 -0.92 10.45
C GLU A 74 -13.56 0.61 10.63
N GLN A 75 -12.58 1.32 10.05
CA GLN A 75 -12.51 2.79 10.14
C GLN A 75 -13.71 3.48 9.47
N ILE A 76 -14.15 2.97 8.31
CA ILE A 76 -15.36 3.48 7.63
C ILE A 76 -16.59 3.32 8.53
N ASN A 77 -16.75 2.16 9.16
CA ASN A 77 -17.89 1.89 10.04
C ASN A 77 -17.84 2.73 11.32
N LYS A 78 -16.66 2.91 11.93
CA LYS A 78 -16.47 3.82 13.06
C LYS A 78 -16.92 5.24 12.70
N LYS A 79 -16.51 5.76 11.54
CA LYS A 79 -16.94 7.07 11.06
C LYS A 79 -18.46 7.15 10.88
N ARG A 80 -19.10 6.13 10.29
CA ARG A 80 -20.56 6.08 10.14
C ARG A 80 -21.28 6.12 11.49
N GLY A 81 -20.80 5.38 12.48
CA GLY A 81 -21.36 5.40 13.83
C GLY A 81 -21.25 6.78 14.51
N LEU A 82 -20.18 7.53 14.23
CA LEU A 82 -20.05 8.91 14.72
C LEU A 82 -21.08 9.86 14.08
N TRP A 83 -21.36 9.70 12.78
CA TRP A 83 -22.40 10.49 12.11
C TRP A 83 -23.79 10.21 12.68
N GLN A 84 -24.13 8.93 12.88
CA GLN A 84 -25.43 8.55 13.43
C GLN A 84 -25.66 9.17 14.82
N ARG A 85 -24.66 9.15 15.70
CA ARG A 85 -24.75 9.78 17.03
C ARG A 85 -24.76 11.30 17.02
N PHE A 86 -24.28 11.93 15.95
CA PHE A 86 -24.32 13.38 15.79
C PHE A 86 -25.70 13.86 15.33
N GLU A 87 -26.44 13.02 14.62
CA GLU A 87 -27.79 13.30 14.12
C GLU A 87 -28.90 13.00 15.14
N GLU A 88 -28.59 12.27 16.22
CA GLU A 88 -29.45 12.01 17.40
C GLU A 88 -29.42 13.16 18.42
#